data_AF-A0AAW1CS29-F1
#
_entry.id   AF-A0AAW1CS29-F1
#
_cell.length_a   1.000
_cell.length_b   1.000
_cell.length_c   1.000
_cell.angle_alpha   90.00
_cell.angle_beta   90.00
_cell.angle_gamma   90.00
#
_symmetry.space_group_name_H-M   'P 1'
#
loop_
_entity.id
_entity.type
_entity.pdbx_description
1 polymer ?
#
loop_
_entity_poly.entity_id
_entity_poly.type
_entity_poly.pdbx_seq_one_letter_code
_entity_poly.pdbx_strand_id
1 'polypeptide(L)'
;MSLEHETFSVLICRKQSTSFNEINFLMQIAWSYAEKGLLVFILSGKVIDSESGIDLNPYLSKPEVLQRIIFRYISEPAGILEWCHEMHKRSRLPHVFMLGGLETFTERNEFNAVEICAALLDAVQYCSLCTRRNTYLLVSICDNKSNNCPLHLITFFDQILYLENSQTDSYTFLQLYPFTFPGEPLRKVEIKKNY
;
A
#
# COMPACT_ATOMS: atom_id res chain seq x y z
N MET A 1 -4.42 -30.68 -9.55
CA MET A 1 -3.58 -29.47 -9.57
C MET A 1 -4.19 -28.48 -8.60
N SER A 2 -3.61 -28.32 -7.42
CA SER A 2 -3.93 -27.20 -6.54
C SER A 2 -3.43 -25.93 -7.20
N LEU A 3 -4.31 -24.96 -7.47
CA LEU A 3 -3.89 -23.61 -7.79
C LEU A 3 -3.17 -23.09 -6.53
N GLU A 4 -1.86 -22.89 -6.60
CA GLU A 4 -1.13 -22.20 -5.55
C GLU A 4 -1.72 -20.79 -5.46
N HIS A 5 -2.26 -20.46 -4.30
CA HIS A 5 -2.80 -19.13 -4.04
C HIS A 5 -1.64 -18.25 -3.61
N GLU A 6 -1.34 -17.24 -4.42
CA GLU A 6 -0.17 -16.39 -4.21
C GLU A 6 -0.58 -15.09 -3.52
N THR A 7 0.19 -14.72 -2.51
CA THR A 7 0.21 -13.36 -1.98
C THR A 7 1.29 -12.58 -2.71
N PHE A 8 1.03 -11.30 -2.99
CA PHE A 8 2.05 -10.42 -3.55
C PHE A 8 2.11 -9.10 -2.80
N SER A 9 3.31 -8.68 -2.47
CA SER A 9 3.56 -7.57 -1.55
C SER A 9 4.52 -6.54 -2.15
N VAL A 10 4.14 -5.27 -2.06
CA VAL A 10 4.88 -4.13 -2.59
C VAL A 10 5.15 -3.11 -1.50
N LEU A 11 6.42 -2.75 -1.32
CA LEU A 11 6.82 -1.59 -0.52
C LEU A 11 7.12 -0.41 -1.43
N ILE A 12 6.50 0.73 -1.15
CA ILE A 12 6.73 1.99 -1.86
C ILE A 12 7.49 2.94 -0.93
N CYS A 13 8.73 3.23 -1.27
CA CYS A 13 9.59 4.14 -0.55
C CYS A 13 9.60 5.50 -1.23
N ARG A 14 9.52 6.58 -0.45
CA ARG A 14 9.63 7.95 -0.96
C ARG A 14 10.45 8.84 -0.03
N LYS A 15 11.08 9.88 -0.60
CA LYS A 15 11.69 10.97 0.18
C LYS A 15 10.63 11.98 0.60
N GLN A 16 10.84 12.60 1.75
CA GLN A 16 10.01 13.72 2.22
C GLN A 16 10.01 14.93 1.28
N SER A 17 11.11 15.15 0.55
CA SER A 17 11.25 16.27 -0.39
C SER A 17 10.42 16.14 -1.67
N THR A 18 9.83 14.98 -1.96
CA THR A 18 9.11 14.74 -3.20
C THR A 18 7.66 15.21 -3.08
N SER A 19 7.20 16.09 -3.99
CA SER A 19 5.80 16.50 -4.07
C SER A 19 4.94 15.33 -4.54
N PHE A 20 4.44 14.54 -3.59
CA PHE A 20 3.70 13.31 -3.83
C PHE A 20 2.38 13.34 -3.05
N ASN A 21 1.27 13.43 -3.78
CA ASN A 21 -0.06 13.19 -3.21
C ASN A 21 -0.27 11.67 -3.10
N GLU A 22 0.16 11.11 -1.97
CA GLU A 22 0.08 9.68 -1.68
C GLU A 22 -1.33 9.14 -1.74
N ILE A 23 -2.31 9.86 -1.18
CA ILE A 23 -3.67 9.36 -1.13
C ILE A 23 -4.33 9.31 -2.51
N ASN A 24 -4.06 10.30 -3.37
CA ASN A 24 -4.53 10.26 -4.76
C ASN A 24 -3.90 9.08 -5.52
N PHE A 25 -2.60 8.86 -5.33
CA PHE A 25 -1.92 7.71 -5.94
C PHE A 25 -2.50 6.37 -5.47
N LEU A 26 -2.70 6.18 -4.16
CA LEU A 26 -3.34 5.00 -3.61
C LEU A 26 -4.77 4.82 -4.15
N MET A 27 -5.52 5.92 -4.28
CA MET A 27 -6.87 5.89 -4.83
C MET A 27 -6.88 5.44 -6.30
N GLN A 28 -5.95 5.89 -7.14
CA GLN A 28 -5.84 5.45 -8.54
C GLN A 28 -5.57 3.94 -8.64
N ILE A 29 -4.68 3.41 -7.79
CA ILE A 29 -4.41 1.96 -7.74
C ILE A 29 -5.64 1.22 -7.24
N ALA A 30 -6.27 1.70 -6.17
CA ALA A 30 -7.46 1.09 -5.60
C ALA A 30 -8.60 1.04 -6.61
N TRP A 31 -8.79 2.10 -7.38
CA TRP A 31 -9.74 2.16 -8.48
C TRP A 31 -9.47 1.08 -9.53
N SER A 32 -8.23 0.95 -9.99
CA SER A 32 -7.86 -0.06 -11.00
C SER A 32 -8.17 -1.50 -10.55
N TYR A 33 -7.98 -1.82 -9.27
CA TYR A 33 -8.35 -3.12 -8.72
C TYR A 33 -9.85 -3.26 -8.49
N ALA A 34 -10.51 -2.21 -8.02
CA ALA A 34 -11.96 -2.19 -7.81
C ALA A 34 -12.73 -2.36 -9.13
N GLU A 35 -12.25 -1.78 -10.25
CA GLU A 35 -12.83 -1.98 -11.58
C GLU A 35 -12.78 -3.44 -12.03
N LYS A 36 -11.79 -4.20 -11.56
CA LYS A 36 -11.68 -5.66 -11.77
C LYS A 36 -12.55 -6.46 -10.79
N GLY A 37 -13.37 -5.78 -9.99
CA GLY A 37 -14.28 -6.39 -9.02
C GLY A 37 -13.63 -6.79 -7.69
N LEU A 38 -12.39 -6.39 -7.42
CA LEU A 38 -11.72 -6.70 -6.15
C LEU A 38 -12.18 -5.77 -5.02
N LEU A 39 -12.26 -6.31 -3.81
CA LEU A 39 -12.51 -5.53 -2.60
C LEU A 39 -11.18 -4.97 -2.09
N VAL A 40 -11.08 -3.64 -2.02
CA VAL A 40 -9.86 -2.91 -1.67
C VAL A 40 -10.05 -2.22 -0.33
N PHE A 41 -9.06 -2.33 0.55
CA PHE A 41 -9.00 -1.60 1.81
C PHE A 41 -7.81 -0.66 1.83
N ILE A 42 -8.05 0.60 2.16
CA ILE A 42 -7.02 1.61 2.35
C ILE A 42 -7.02 1.99 3.83
N LEU A 43 -5.94 1.63 4.50
CA LEU A 43 -5.63 2.01 5.88
C LEU A 43 -4.76 3.27 5.85
N SER A 44 -5.09 4.26 6.67
CA SER A 44 -4.39 5.55 6.70
C SER A 44 -4.28 6.08 8.12
N GLY A 45 -3.11 6.62 8.46
CA GLY A 45 -2.87 7.40 9.68
C GLY A 45 -3.43 8.82 9.64
N LYS A 46 -3.95 9.24 8.48
CA LYS A 46 -4.52 10.56 8.24
C LYS A 46 -5.98 10.45 7.82
N VAL A 47 -6.81 11.36 8.36
CA VAL A 47 -8.20 11.51 7.95
C VAL A 47 -8.21 11.96 6.49
N ILE A 48 -9.07 11.35 5.70
CA ILE A 48 -9.30 11.76 4.31
C ILE A 48 -10.46 12.75 4.32
N ASP A 49 -10.16 13.97 3.95
CA ASP A 49 -11.07 15.11 3.96
C ASP A 49 -10.98 15.89 2.63
N SER A 50 -11.69 17.01 2.54
CA SER A 50 -11.68 17.88 1.36
C SER A 50 -10.29 18.47 1.05
N GLU A 51 -9.41 18.55 2.04
CA GLU A 51 -8.05 19.08 1.89
C GLU A 51 -7.06 18.03 1.39
N SER A 52 -7.46 16.75 1.41
CA SER A 52 -6.64 15.61 0.96
C SER A 52 -6.35 15.64 -0.56
N GLY A 53 -6.99 16.55 -1.31
CA GLY A 53 -6.72 16.77 -2.74
C GLY A 53 -7.08 15.59 -3.62
N ILE A 54 -8.02 14.74 -3.18
CA ILE A 54 -8.59 13.68 -3.99
C ILE A 54 -9.71 14.31 -4.84
N ASP A 55 -9.52 14.32 -6.15
CA ASP A 55 -10.63 14.60 -7.05
C ASP A 55 -11.52 13.35 -7.14
N LEU A 56 -12.72 13.44 -6.56
CA LEU A 56 -13.68 12.34 -6.60
C LEU A 56 -14.52 12.33 -7.88
N ASN A 57 -14.53 13.41 -8.67
CA ASN A 57 -15.39 13.52 -9.84
C ASN A 57 -15.21 12.39 -10.86
N PRO A 58 -13.97 11.95 -11.19
CA PRO A 58 -13.77 10.82 -12.11
C PRO A 58 -14.45 9.53 -11.62
N TYR A 59 -14.49 9.35 -10.30
CA TYR A 59 -14.97 8.12 -9.65
C TYR A 59 -16.50 8.08 -9.44
N LEU A 60 -17.18 9.24 -9.50
CA LEU A 60 -18.64 9.31 -9.34
C LEU A 60 -19.40 8.70 -10.52
N SER A 61 -18.73 8.49 -11.66
CA SER A 61 -19.32 7.86 -12.86
C SER A 61 -19.69 6.39 -12.67
N LYS A 62 -19.05 5.68 -11.72
CA LYS A 62 -19.25 4.25 -11.44
C LYS A 62 -19.33 3.99 -9.92
N PRO A 63 -20.44 4.35 -9.26
CA PRO A 63 -20.57 4.23 -7.80
C PRO A 63 -20.40 2.79 -7.30
N GLU A 64 -20.73 1.78 -8.09
CA GLU A 64 -20.54 0.36 -7.77
C GLU A 64 -19.06 -0.06 -7.70
N VAL A 65 -18.16 0.65 -8.40
CA VAL A 65 -16.71 0.48 -8.28
C VAL A 65 -16.24 1.13 -7.00
N LEU A 66 -16.68 2.36 -6.73
CA LEU A 66 -16.32 3.11 -5.52
C LEU A 66 -16.71 2.35 -4.24
N GLN A 67 -17.88 1.69 -4.22
CA GLN A 67 -18.34 0.88 -3.09
C GLN A 67 -17.44 -0.31 -2.74
N ARG A 68 -16.50 -0.69 -3.61
CA ARG A 68 -15.50 -1.73 -3.35
C ARG A 68 -14.23 -1.19 -2.71
N ILE A 69 -14.09 0.12 -2.55
CA ILE A 69 -12.95 0.76 -1.90
C ILE A 69 -13.38 1.19 -0.51
N ILE A 70 -12.78 0.60 0.51
CA ILE A 70 -13.10 0.87 1.92
C ILE A 70 -11.93 1.61 2.56
N PHE A 71 -12.17 2.86 2.94
CA PHE A 71 -11.23 3.66 3.70
C PHE A 71 -11.38 3.39 5.19
N ARG A 72 -10.24 3.26 5.88
CA ARG A 72 -10.17 3.16 7.34
C ARG A 72 -9.08 4.08 7.86
N TYR A 73 -9.53 5.05 8.64
CA TYR A 73 -8.65 5.86 9.47
C TYR A 73 -8.27 5.07 10.73
N ILE A 74 -6.98 5.05 11.03
CA ILE A 74 -6.44 4.42 12.24
C ILE A 74 -5.45 5.41 12.84
N SER A 75 -5.69 5.86 14.08
CA SER A 75 -4.84 6.86 14.74
C SER A 75 -3.61 6.28 15.43
N GLU A 76 -3.62 4.97 15.74
CA GLU A 76 -2.59 4.34 16.56
C GLU A 76 -2.12 3.00 15.95
N PRO A 77 -0.83 2.64 16.12
CA PRO A 77 -0.28 1.37 15.62
C PRO A 77 -1.08 0.14 16.08
N ALA A 78 -1.52 0.13 17.34
CA ALA A 78 -2.30 -0.96 17.93
C ALA A 78 -3.61 -1.20 17.16
N GLY A 79 -4.22 -0.14 16.61
CA GLY A 79 -5.44 -0.27 15.81
C GLY A 79 -5.22 -1.00 14.49
N ILE A 80 -4.01 -0.96 13.92
CA ILE A 80 -3.68 -1.76 12.73
C ILE A 80 -3.60 -3.24 13.09
N LEU A 81 -2.94 -3.56 14.22
CA LEU A 81 -2.80 -4.94 14.70
C LEU A 81 -4.16 -5.54 15.05
N GLU A 82 -4.99 -4.80 15.77
CA GLU A 82 -6.38 -5.19 16.05
C GLU A 82 -7.16 -5.38 14.75
N TRP A 83 -7.05 -4.45 13.81
CA TRP A 83 -7.74 -4.58 12.52
C TRP A 83 -7.33 -5.85 11.76
N CYS A 84 -6.03 -6.19 11.76
CA CYS A 84 -5.53 -7.43 11.17
C CYS A 84 -6.12 -8.66 11.86
N HIS A 85 -6.14 -8.68 13.20
CA HIS A 85 -6.74 -9.75 13.98
C HIS A 85 -8.25 -9.91 13.73
N GLU A 86 -8.97 -8.80 13.54
CA GLU A 86 -10.40 -8.84 13.26
C GLU A 86 -10.72 -9.38 11.85
N MET A 87 -9.73 -9.55 10.96
CA MET A 87 -9.97 -10.14 9.63
C MET A 87 -10.58 -11.53 9.71
N HIS A 88 -10.20 -12.34 10.70
CA HIS A 88 -10.71 -13.70 10.85
C HIS A 88 -12.21 -13.76 11.15
N LYS A 89 -12.78 -12.66 11.67
CA LYS A 89 -14.19 -12.56 12.07
C LYS A 89 -15.08 -11.95 10.99
N ARG A 90 -14.50 -11.47 9.87
CA ARG A 90 -15.25 -10.76 8.83
C ARG A 90 -15.91 -11.70 7.83
N SER A 91 -17.13 -11.35 7.42
CA SER A 91 -17.86 -12.05 6.36
C SER A 91 -17.39 -11.68 4.95
N ARG A 92 -16.75 -10.52 4.79
CA ARG A 92 -16.17 -10.05 3.53
C ARG A 92 -14.69 -9.77 3.71
N LEU A 93 -13.87 -10.52 2.98
CA LEU A 93 -12.42 -10.42 3.05
C LEU A 93 -11.89 -9.56 1.88
N PRO A 94 -10.98 -8.61 2.16
CA PRO A 94 -10.30 -7.84 1.12
C PRO A 94 -9.43 -8.74 0.24
N HIS A 95 -9.24 -8.29 -1.00
CA HIS A 95 -8.25 -8.86 -1.91
C HIS A 95 -7.04 -7.95 -2.05
N VAL A 96 -7.18 -6.66 -1.72
CA VAL A 96 -6.10 -5.68 -1.79
C VAL A 96 -6.07 -4.89 -0.49
N PHE A 97 -4.92 -4.90 0.15
CA PHE A 97 -4.59 -4.15 1.36
C PHE A 97 -3.64 -3.04 0.96
N MET A 98 -3.96 -1.82 1.34
CA MET A 98 -3.10 -0.66 1.15
C MET A 98 -2.90 0.03 2.50
N LEU A 99 -1.66 0.19 2.93
CA LEU A 99 -1.31 1.04 4.06
C LEU A 99 -0.56 2.27 3.55
N GLY A 100 -1.19 3.43 3.69
CA GLY A 100 -0.59 4.72 3.37
C GLY A 100 0.14 5.31 4.57
N GLY A 101 1.40 5.71 4.36
CA GLY A 101 2.15 6.51 5.31
C GLY A 101 2.56 5.74 6.57
N LEU A 102 3.20 4.58 6.40
CA LEU A 102 3.69 3.73 7.49
C LEU A 102 4.49 4.53 8.54
N GLU A 103 5.22 5.57 8.11
CA GLU A 103 5.99 6.45 8.99
C GLU A 103 5.17 7.03 10.15
N THR A 104 3.87 7.27 9.94
CA THR A 104 2.96 7.84 10.94
C THR A 104 2.73 6.90 12.14
N PHE A 105 3.03 5.61 11.97
CA PHE A 105 2.88 4.59 13.00
C PHE A 105 4.21 4.18 13.65
N THR A 106 5.33 4.68 13.13
CA THR A 106 6.67 4.19 13.47
C THR A 106 7.58 5.25 14.10
N GLU A 107 7.15 6.51 14.21
CA GLU A 107 7.97 7.63 14.69
C GLU A 107 8.63 7.38 16.06
N ARG A 108 8.03 6.51 16.89
CA ARG A 108 8.52 6.20 18.24
C ARG A 108 9.39 4.95 18.32
N ASN A 109 9.31 4.05 17.34
CA ASN A 109 9.94 2.74 17.42
C ASN A 109 9.99 2.04 16.04
N GLU A 110 11.19 1.72 15.55
CA GLU A 110 11.38 0.97 14.31
C GLU A 110 10.82 -0.46 14.39
N PHE A 111 10.74 -1.05 15.59
CA PHE A 111 10.11 -2.36 15.79
C PHE A 111 8.62 -2.35 15.44
N ASN A 112 7.92 -1.21 15.61
CA ASN A 112 6.50 -1.11 15.24
C ASN A 112 6.30 -1.32 13.72
N ALA A 113 7.25 -0.87 12.90
CA ALA A 113 7.17 -1.03 11.44
C ALA A 113 7.16 -2.52 11.07
N VAL A 114 8.08 -3.28 11.68
CA VAL A 114 8.22 -4.72 11.51
C VAL A 114 6.97 -5.46 11.96
N GLU A 115 6.45 -5.14 13.15
CA GLU A 115 5.24 -5.76 13.70
C GLU A 115 4.01 -5.50 12.82
N ILE A 116 3.83 -4.26 12.37
CA ILE A 116 2.72 -3.89 11.47
C ILE A 116 2.83 -4.65 10.15
N CYS A 117 4.00 -4.65 9.51
CA CYS A 117 4.20 -5.35 8.23
C CYS A 117 3.99 -6.85 8.37
N ALA A 118 4.50 -7.47 9.44
CA ALA A 118 4.29 -8.89 9.71
C ALA A 118 2.80 -9.22 9.91
N ALA A 119 2.08 -8.42 10.69
CA ALA A 119 0.64 -8.62 10.93
C ALA A 119 -0.18 -8.44 9.64
N LEU A 120 0.17 -7.46 8.80
CA LEU A 120 -0.50 -7.27 7.51
C LEU A 120 -0.27 -8.44 6.56
N LEU A 121 0.95 -8.97 6.48
CA LEU A 121 1.26 -10.13 5.66
C LEU A 121 0.50 -11.38 6.11
N ASP A 122 0.42 -11.61 7.43
CA ASP A 122 -0.37 -12.71 7.98
C ASP A 122 -1.86 -12.56 7.64
N ALA A 123 -2.41 -11.35 7.76
CA ALA A 123 -3.79 -11.06 7.38
C ALA A 123 -4.04 -11.26 5.87
N VAL A 124 -3.09 -10.86 5.01
CA VAL A 124 -3.14 -11.03 3.56
C VAL A 124 -3.09 -12.52 3.19
N GLN A 125 -2.21 -13.30 3.84
CA GLN A 125 -2.10 -14.75 3.67
C GLN A 125 -3.38 -15.45 4.10
N TYR A 126 -3.91 -15.10 5.27
CA TYR A 126 -5.20 -15.62 5.74
C TYR A 126 -6.32 -15.36 4.71
N CYS A 127 -6.40 -14.12 4.20
CA CYS A 127 -7.41 -13.78 3.19
C CYS A 127 -7.22 -14.56 1.88
N SER A 128 -5.98 -14.79 1.44
CA SER A 128 -5.66 -15.60 0.26
C SER A 128 -6.20 -17.02 0.40
N LEU A 129 -5.90 -17.66 1.55
CA LEU A 129 -6.33 -19.02 1.85
C LEU A 129 -7.85 -19.15 1.95
N CYS A 130 -8.51 -18.21 2.64
CA CYS A 130 -9.96 -18.25 2.81
C CYS A 130 -10.74 -17.95 1.53
N THR A 131 -10.26 -17.00 0.72
CA THR A 131 -10.94 -16.61 -0.53
C THR A 131 -10.56 -17.48 -1.73
N ARG A 132 -9.46 -18.25 -1.62
CA ARG A 132 -8.87 -19.03 -2.72
C ARG A 132 -8.55 -18.15 -3.93
N ARG A 133 -8.07 -16.95 -3.67
CA ARG A 133 -7.75 -15.92 -4.66
C ARG A 133 -6.47 -15.21 -4.25
N ASN A 134 -5.77 -14.67 -5.24
CA ASN A 134 -4.59 -13.88 -4.99
C ASN A 134 -4.96 -12.63 -4.19
N THR A 135 -4.14 -12.33 -3.20
CA THR A 135 -4.28 -11.14 -2.35
C THR A 135 -3.01 -10.30 -2.43
N TYR A 136 -3.21 -9.00 -2.37
CA TYR A 136 -2.16 -8.02 -2.63
C TYR A 136 -1.98 -7.13 -1.41
N LEU A 137 -0.73 -6.87 -1.05
CA LEU A 137 -0.34 -5.91 -0.05
C LEU A 137 0.46 -4.79 -0.70
N LEU A 138 0.09 -3.54 -0.41
CA LEU A 138 0.86 -2.36 -0.78
C LEU A 138 1.06 -1.53 0.48
N VAL A 139 2.30 -1.21 0.79
CA VAL A 139 2.65 -0.36 1.93
C VAL A 139 3.48 0.79 1.42
N SER A 140 3.15 2.02 1.78
CA SER A 140 3.98 3.19 1.49
C SER A 140 4.67 3.71 2.75
N ILE A 141 5.92 4.17 2.58
CA ILE A 141 6.70 4.79 3.65
C ILE A 141 7.44 6.02 3.12
N CYS A 142 7.33 7.13 3.86
CA CYS A 142 8.20 8.28 3.73
C CYS A 142 9.41 8.12 4.65
N ASP A 143 10.59 8.04 4.07
CA ASP A 143 11.81 8.08 4.86
C ASP A 143 12.30 9.53 5.02
N ASN A 144 12.44 9.94 6.28
CA ASN A 144 12.98 11.24 6.68
C ASN A 144 14.50 11.15 6.94
N LYS A 145 15.06 9.95 7.10
CA LYS A 145 16.47 9.70 7.47
C LYS A 145 17.26 9.18 6.27
N SER A 146 17.62 10.11 5.37
CA SER A 146 18.62 9.92 4.30
C SER A 146 18.37 8.77 3.31
N ASN A 147 17.93 9.10 2.08
CA ASN A 147 18.07 8.35 0.80
C ASN A 147 17.92 6.81 0.74
N ASN A 148 17.55 6.11 1.81
CA ASN A 148 17.69 4.67 1.91
C ASN A 148 16.36 4.03 2.26
N CYS A 149 15.99 3.01 1.48
CA CYS A 149 14.90 2.11 1.85
C CYS A 149 15.20 1.51 3.24
N PRO A 150 14.22 1.42 4.15
CA PRO A 150 14.41 0.80 5.47
C PRO A 150 14.81 -0.67 5.29
N LEU A 151 16.11 -0.96 5.45
CA LEU A 151 16.71 -2.26 5.14
C LEU A 151 16.02 -3.42 5.88
N HIS A 152 15.52 -3.17 7.08
CA HIS A 152 14.82 -4.17 7.88
C HIS A 152 13.44 -4.54 7.34
N LEU A 153 12.81 -3.70 6.51
CA LEU A 153 11.52 -4.00 5.89
C LEU A 153 11.66 -4.72 4.55
N ILE A 154 12.81 -4.59 3.89
CA ILE A 154 13.06 -5.12 2.54
C ILE A 154 12.71 -6.62 2.42
N THR A 155 13.01 -7.40 3.44
CA THR A 155 12.80 -8.86 3.45
C THR A 155 11.33 -9.27 3.55
N PHE A 156 10.43 -8.34 3.86
CA PHE A 156 9.00 -8.60 3.98
C PHE A 156 8.25 -8.49 2.65
N PHE A 157 8.85 -7.87 1.62
CA PHE A 157 8.15 -7.51 0.40
C PHE A 157 8.75 -8.18 -0.84
N ASP A 158 7.87 -8.65 -1.73
CA ASP A 158 8.26 -9.26 -3.01
C ASP A 158 8.87 -8.23 -3.96
N GLN A 159 8.37 -6.98 -3.89
CA GLN A 159 8.83 -5.88 -4.71
C GLN A 159 9.00 -4.60 -3.90
N ILE A 160 10.07 -3.86 -4.21
CA ILE A 160 10.34 -2.56 -3.63
C ILE A 160 10.41 -1.53 -4.75
N LEU A 161 9.62 -0.48 -4.61
CA LEU A 161 9.53 0.64 -5.54
C LEU A 161 9.97 1.91 -4.83
N TYR A 162 11.00 2.54 -5.36
CA TYR A 162 11.49 3.80 -4.86
C TYR A 162 11.00 4.94 -5.75
N LEU A 163 10.19 5.85 -5.21
CA LEU A 163 9.70 7.02 -5.93
C LEU A 163 10.86 8.00 -6.17
N GLU A 164 11.33 8.06 -7.41
CA GLU A 164 12.39 8.97 -7.85
C GLU A 164 11.84 10.36 -8.14
N ASN A 165 10.73 10.42 -8.89
CA ASN A 165 10.13 11.68 -9.30
C ASN A 165 8.61 11.56 -9.39
N SER A 166 7.94 12.66 -9.06
CA SER A 166 6.50 12.86 -9.21
C SER A 166 6.32 14.14 -10.02
N GLN A 167 6.20 14.00 -11.34
CA GLN A 167 5.93 15.11 -12.25
C GLN A 167 4.42 15.32 -12.38
N THR A 168 4.00 16.36 -13.11
CA THR A 168 2.58 16.68 -13.28
C THR A 168 1.80 15.47 -13.79
N ASP A 169 2.31 14.71 -14.77
CA ASP A 169 1.53 13.68 -15.47
C ASP A 169 2.01 12.23 -15.25
N SER A 170 3.13 12.04 -14.57
CA SER A 170 3.64 10.69 -14.29
C SER A 170 4.37 10.57 -12.96
N TYR A 171 4.35 9.34 -12.45
CA TYR A 171 5.18 8.88 -11.35
C TYR A 171 6.29 8.03 -11.92
N THR A 172 7.51 8.29 -11.48
CA THR A 172 8.70 7.55 -11.86
C THR A 172 9.22 6.79 -10.67
N PHE A 173 9.23 5.46 -10.78
CA PHE A 173 9.72 4.55 -9.75
C PHE A 173 10.99 3.85 -10.22
N LEU A 174 11.89 3.60 -9.28
CA LEU A 174 13.02 2.71 -9.43
C LEU A 174 12.69 1.41 -8.70
N GLN A 175 12.65 0.30 -9.44
CA GLN A 175 12.46 -1.03 -8.86
C GLN A 175 13.79 -1.52 -8.29
N LEU A 176 13.77 -1.92 -7.02
CA LEU A 176 14.92 -2.47 -6.30
C LEU A 176 14.72 -3.98 -6.07
N TYR A 177 15.79 -4.78 -6.14
CA TYR A 177 15.73 -6.19 -5.73
C TYR A 177 15.91 -6.24 -4.22
N PRO A 178 15.16 -7.09 -3.49
CA PRO A 178 15.38 -7.27 -2.06
C PRO A 178 16.79 -7.80 -1.69
N PHE A 179 17.55 -8.32 -2.67
CA PHE A 179 18.86 -8.95 -2.46
C PHE A 179 20.02 -8.36 -3.28
N THR A 180 19.79 -7.29 -4.05
CA THR A 180 20.90 -6.62 -4.75
C THR A 180 21.61 -5.64 -3.81
N PHE A 181 22.95 -5.68 -3.84
CA PHE A 181 23.86 -4.75 -3.17
C PHE A 181 23.36 -3.29 -3.24
N PRO A 182 23.67 -2.46 -2.23
CA PRO A 182 23.17 -1.10 -2.19
C PRO A 182 23.68 -0.30 -3.40
N GLY A 183 22.77 0.17 -4.25
CA GLY A 183 23.05 1.31 -5.13
C GLY A 183 22.49 1.30 -6.55
N GLU A 184 22.15 0.14 -7.14
CA GLU A 184 21.73 0.13 -8.56
C GLU A 184 20.26 -0.27 -8.76
N PRO A 185 19.43 0.62 -9.34
CA PRO A 185 18.06 0.31 -9.68
C PRO A 185 18.01 -0.65 -10.87
N LEU A 186 17.25 -1.74 -10.73
CA LEU A 186 17.15 -2.76 -11.77
C LEU A 186 16.39 -2.27 -12.99
N ARG A 187 15.35 -1.48 -12.73
CA ARG A 187 14.39 -1.06 -13.74
C ARG A 187 13.75 0.25 -13.32
N LYS A 188 13.67 1.15 -14.28
CA LYS A 188 12.85 2.35 -14.20
C LYS A 188 11.43 2.00 -14.66
N VAL A 189 10.43 2.31 -13.82
CA VAL A 189 9.02 2.08 -14.07
C VAL A 189 8.32 3.43 -14.09
N GLU A 190 7.66 3.75 -15.20
CA GLU A 190 6.87 4.97 -15.33
C GLU A 190 5.38 4.63 -15.29
N ILE A 191 4.65 5.32 -14.43
CA ILE A 191 3.20 5.18 -14.27
C ILE A 191 2.55 6.53 -14.63
N LYS A 192 1.71 6.54 -15.66
CA LYS A 192 0.94 7.74 -16.04
C LYS A 192 -0.18 7.98 -15.03
N LYS A 193 -0.42 9.24 -14.70
CA LYS A 193 -1.58 9.63 -13.89
C LYS A 193 -2.84 9.48 -14.72
N ASN A 194 -3.83 8.79 -14.18
CA ASN A 194 -5.16 8.78 -14.76
C ASN A 194 -5.94 9.93 -14.10
N TYR A 195 -6.20 10.97 -14.87
CA TYR A 195 -7.15 12.03 -14.52
C TYR A 195 -8.57 11.60 -14.93
#